data_AF-A0A9W7L9I5-F1
#
_entry.id   AF-A0A9W7L9I5-F1
#
_cell.length_a   1.000
_cell.length_b   1.000
_cell.length_c   1.000
_cell.angle_alpha   90.00
_cell.angle_beta   90.00
_cell.angle_gamma   90.00
#
_symmetry.space_group_name_H-M   'P 1'
#
loop_
_entity.id
_entity.type
_entity.pdbx_description
1 polymer ?
#
loop_
_entity_poly.entity_id
_entity_poly.type
_entity_poly.pdbx_seq_one_letter_code
_entity_poly.pdbx_strand_id
1 'polypeptide(L)'
;MADLISTLDSLNIDVTPPPPPSTEIPPLTLTHTELNAVKEVRMKLIEEGMSPSSIDPLMCSLTTINQKLRIDDSVKKYRKFVEGLSTFGITDFSKDVWKGFSDFDTTLRPLFSSYSVCGTHKKRSIFWINGGSPVTVDKERDAVRAGIMYFTAIHADAHSLREGIAFVIDVGNQTGERIGNEKKMQQMWQSFPLRPQRILISGAGMVKRIFINGLVRFAALFSKAKVLERIRFVTMDDVIQELGSEVVPKYRSEKGKDGDIADWVKARLKVFPPPKIE
;
A
#
# COMPACT_ATOMS: atom_id res chain seq x y z
N MET A 1 3.10 -31.04 17.84
CA MET A 1 1.67 -30.64 17.89
C MET A 1 1.24 -30.23 19.30
N ALA A 2 1.60 -30.96 20.37
CA ALA A 2 1.30 -30.55 21.75
C ALA A 2 2.08 -29.30 22.22
N ASP A 3 3.26 -29.04 21.66
CA ASP A 3 4.10 -27.88 21.98
C ASP A 3 3.63 -26.56 21.34
N LEU A 4 2.65 -26.61 20.41
CA LEU A 4 2.12 -25.43 19.72
C LEU A 4 0.92 -24.79 20.43
N ILE A 5 0.33 -25.52 21.38
CA ILE A 5 -0.90 -25.11 22.09
C ILE A 5 -0.56 -24.33 23.37
N SER A 6 0.56 -24.63 24.05
CA SER A 6 0.96 -23.89 25.27
C SER A 6 1.47 -22.47 24.99
N THR A 7 1.92 -22.20 23.76
CA THR A 7 2.43 -20.88 23.33
C THR A 7 1.30 -19.86 23.09
N LEU A 8 0.05 -20.32 22.99
CA LEU A 8 -1.11 -19.46 22.69
C LEU A 8 -1.71 -18.79 23.95
N ASP A 9 -1.40 -19.29 25.15
CA ASP A 9 -1.94 -18.80 26.42
C ASP A 9 -1.14 -17.62 27.03
N SER A 10 -0.03 -17.20 26.41
CA SER A 10 0.86 -16.15 26.94
C SER A 10 0.54 -14.73 26.45
N LEU A 11 -0.55 -14.54 25.69
CA LEU A 11 -0.99 -13.24 25.18
C LEU A 11 -1.71 -12.41 26.26
N ASN A 12 -0.95 -11.81 27.17
CA ASN A 12 -1.48 -10.82 28.11
C ASN A 12 -1.93 -9.56 27.37
N ILE A 13 -3.21 -9.22 27.51
CA ILE A 13 -3.80 -7.94 27.13
C ILE A 13 -3.37 -6.93 28.19
N ASP A 14 -2.50 -5.99 27.85
CA ASP A 14 -2.14 -4.90 28.73
C ASP A 14 -3.33 -3.93 28.87
N VAL A 15 -3.83 -3.79 30.09
CA VAL A 15 -4.98 -2.95 30.47
C VAL A 15 -4.47 -1.68 31.13
N THR A 16 -3.56 -0.95 30.48
CA THR A 16 -3.09 0.34 30.95
C THR A 16 -3.98 1.48 30.44
N PRO A 17 -4.31 2.49 31.27
CA PRO A 17 -5.11 3.64 30.85
C PRO A 17 -4.36 4.47 29.79
N PRO A 18 -5.07 5.12 28.86
CA PRO A 18 -4.45 5.73 27.69
C PRO A 18 -3.54 6.90 28.10
N PRO A 19 -2.31 6.98 27.55
CA PRO A 19 -1.45 8.14 27.75
C PRO A 19 -2.06 9.40 27.08
N PRO A 20 -1.61 10.61 27.49
CA PRO A 20 -2.05 11.87 26.88
C PRO A 20 -1.75 11.88 25.36
N PRO A 21 -2.48 12.68 24.56
CA PRO A 21 -2.37 12.63 23.10
C PRO A 21 -0.98 13.07 22.64
N SER A 22 -0.12 12.10 22.34
CA SER A 22 1.14 12.32 21.65
C SER A 22 0.91 12.35 20.14
N THR A 23 1.84 12.97 19.41
CA THR A 23 1.93 12.88 17.94
C THR A 23 2.32 11.47 17.45
N GLU A 24 2.38 10.49 18.33
CA GLU A 24 2.79 9.13 18.01
C GLU A 24 1.57 8.32 17.54
N ILE A 25 1.71 7.66 16.39
CA ILE A 25 0.71 6.73 15.89
C ILE A 25 0.70 5.56 16.88
N PRO A 26 -0.44 5.27 17.55
CA PRO A 26 -0.49 4.16 18.48
C PRO A 26 -0.17 2.85 17.74
N PRO A 27 0.54 1.90 18.37
CA PRO A 27 0.86 0.62 17.76
C PRO A 27 -0.40 -0.06 17.20
N LEU A 28 -0.29 -0.63 16.01
CA LEU A 28 -1.41 -1.39 15.44
C LEU A 28 -1.62 -2.68 16.24
N THR A 29 -2.76 -2.78 16.93
CA THR A 29 -3.22 -4.03 17.54
C THR A 29 -4.29 -4.70 16.66
N LEU A 30 -4.06 -5.95 16.27
CA LEU A 30 -5.05 -6.77 15.59
C LEU A 30 -6.11 -7.27 16.59
N THR A 31 -7.37 -7.24 16.18
CA THR A 31 -8.46 -7.87 16.92
C THR A 31 -8.35 -9.40 16.83
N HIS A 32 -9.03 -10.12 17.74
CA HIS A 32 -9.06 -11.58 17.72
C HIS A 32 -9.60 -12.14 16.38
N THR A 33 -10.64 -11.51 15.84
CA THR A 33 -11.21 -11.87 14.53
C THR A 33 -10.21 -11.65 13.39
N GLU A 34 -9.49 -10.52 13.39
CA GLU A 34 -8.46 -10.24 12.40
C GLU A 34 -7.32 -11.27 12.49
N LEU A 35 -6.85 -11.58 13.71
CA LEU A 35 -5.78 -12.55 13.92
C LEU A 35 -6.17 -13.95 13.44
N ASN A 36 -7.38 -14.41 13.75
CA ASN A 36 -7.87 -15.72 13.31
C ASN A 36 -7.98 -15.80 11.78
N ALA A 37 -8.49 -14.75 11.14
CA ALA A 37 -8.56 -14.70 9.67
C ALA A 37 -7.17 -14.74 9.03
N VAL A 38 -6.18 -14.03 9.61
CA VAL A 38 -4.78 -14.07 9.12
C VAL A 38 -4.19 -15.47 9.26
N LYS A 39 -4.42 -16.14 10.39
CA LYS A 39 -3.98 -17.53 10.60
C LYS A 39 -4.60 -18.46 9.57
N GLU A 40 -5.90 -18.35 9.33
CA GLU A 40 -6.61 -19.17 8.35
C GLU A 40 -6.11 -18.94 6.91
N VAL A 41 -5.92 -17.68 6.50
CA VAL A 41 -5.32 -17.34 5.20
C VAL A 41 -3.92 -17.94 5.07
N ARG A 42 -3.08 -17.84 6.11
CA ARG A 42 -1.72 -18.41 6.11
C ARG A 42 -1.75 -19.93 5.99
N MET A 43 -2.59 -20.62 6.77
CA MET A 43 -2.71 -22.08 6.68
C MET A 43 -3.16 -22.50 5.29
N LYS A 44 -4.17 -21.84 4.73
CA LYS A 44 -4.67 -22.13 3.39
C LYS A 44 -3.62 -21.89 2.29
N LEU A 45 -2.83 -20.83 2.40
CA LEU A 45 -1.70 -20.60 1.47
C LEU A 45 -0.68 -21.75 1.49
N ILE A 46 -0.38 -22.29 2.68
CA ILE A 46 0.55 -23.41 2.86
C ILE A 46 -0.05 -24.70 2.29
N GLU A 47 -1.33 -25.00 2.60
CA GLU A 47 -2.07 -26.14 2.06
C GLU A 47 -2.14 -26.11 0.52
N GLU A 48 -2.24 -24.92 -0.07
CA GLU A 48 -2.20 -24.70 -1.52
C GLU A 48 -0.78 -24.69 -2.12
N GLY A 49 0.24 -25.09 -1.35
CA GLY A 49 1.61 -25.34 -1.82
C GLY A 49 2.57 -24.16 -1.74
N MET A 50 2.21 -23.05 -1.08
CA MET A 50 3.14 -21.95 -0.85
C MET A 50 4.11 -22.28 0.27
N SER A 51 5.41 -22.02 0.07
CA SER A 51 6.41 -22.18 1.13
C SER A 51 6.08 -21.25 2.32
N PRO A 52 6.13 -21.71 3.58
CA PRO A 52 5.97 -20.83 4.74
C PRO A 52 6.91 -19.61 4.73
N SER A 53 8.11 -19.74 4.14
CA SER A 53 9.10 -18.67 4.06
C SER A 53 8.75 -17.55 3.05
N SER A 54 7.87 -17.81 2.09
CA SER A 54 7.39 -16.79 1.13
C SER A 54 6.11 -16.09 1.60
N ILE A 55 5.57 -16.49 2.76
CA ILE A 55 4.42 -15.86 3.39
C ILE A 55 4.92 -14.86 4.44
N ASP A 56 5.10 -13.62 4.01
CA ASP A 56 5.44 -12.51 4.89
C ASP A 56 4.28 -12.22 5.86
N PRO A 57 4.49 -12.30 7.18
CA PRO A 57 3.44 -12.08 8.19
C PRO A 57 2.71 -10.75 8.03
N LEU A 58 3.46 -9.70 7.70
CA LEU A 58 2.95 -8.33 7.64
C LEU A 58 2.07 -8.14 6.42
N MET A 59 2.55 -8.53 5.25
CA MET A 59 1.81 -8.45 4.00
C MET A 59 0.63 -9.42 3.96
N CYS A 60 0.73 -10.59 4.59
CA CYS A 60 -0.39 -11.50 4.76
C CYS A 60 -1.49 -10.83 5.59
N SER A 61 -1.12 -10.15 6.68
CA SER A 61 -2.04 -9.39 7.53
C SER A 61 -2.70 -8.22 6.79
N LEU A 62 -1.89 -7.38 6.14
CA LEU A 62 -2.36 -6.27 5.31
C LEU A 62 -3.33 -6.75 4.22
N THR A 63 -2.98 -7.83 3.53
CA THR A 63 -3.83 -8.41 2.49
C THR A 63 -5.16 -8.89 3.05
N THR A 64 -5.11 -9.62 4.17
CA THR A 64 -6.29 -10.18 4.81
C THR A 64 -7.27 -9.08 5.24
N ILE A 65 -6.77 -8.05 5.91
CA ILE A 65 -7.60 -6.96 6.43
C ILE A 65 -8.11 -6.06 5.29
N ASN A 66 -7.28 -5.76 4.28
CA ASN A 66 -7.72 -4.99 3.12
C ASN A 66 -8.76 -5.74 2.27
N GLN A 67 -8.75 -7.08 2.28
CA GLN A 67 -9.79 -7.92 1.69
C GLN A 67 -10.98 -8.17 2.63
N LYS A 68 -11.08 -7.45 3.76
CA LYS A 68 -12.20 -7.54 4.71
C LYS A 68 -12.37 -8.94 5.31
N LEU A 69 -11.25 -9.60 5.60
CA LEU A 69 -11.20 -10.92 6.24
C LEU A 69 -11.86 -12.03 5.40
N ARG A 70 -12.00 -11.81 4.09
CA ARG A 70 -12.54 -12.81 3.16
C ARG A 70 -11.43 -13.76 2.74
N ILE A 71 -11.34 -14.89 3.42
CA ILE A 71 -10.22 -15.85 3.32
C ILE A 71 -9.84 -16.16 1.86
N ASP A 72 -10.80 -16.58 1.02
CA ASP A 72 -10.51 -16.93 -0.38
C ASP A 72 -10.06 -15.76 -1.25
N ASP A 73 -10.70 -14.59 -1.09
CA ASP A 73 -10.30 -13.36 -1.77
C ASP A 73 -8.88 -12.94 -1.35
N SER A 74 -8.55 -13.10 -0.06
CA SER A 74 -7.23 -12.82 0.51
C SER A 74 -6.15 -13.75 -0.02
N VAL A 75 -6.39 -15.07 -0.02
CA VAL A 75 -5.48 -16.09 -0.57
C VAL A 75 -5.18 -15.79 -2.04
N LYS A 76 -6.22 -15.62 -2.86
CA LYS A 76 -6.07 -15.30 -4.30
C LYS A 76 -5.28 -14.02 -4.51
N LYS A 77 -5.55 -12.97 -3.73
CA LYS A 77 -4.89 -11.67 -3.86
C LYS A 77 -3.42 -11.75 -3.43
N TYR A 78 -3.12 -12.43 -2.33
CA TYR A 78 -1.75 -12.62 -1.84
C TYR A 78 -0.91 -13.42 -2.85
N ARG A 79 -1.43 -14.51 -3.40
CA ARG A 79 -0.76 -15.30 -4.45
C ARG A 79 -0.41 -14.44 -5.67
N LYS A 80 -1.38 -13.68 -6.19
CA LYS A 80 -1.15 -12.77 -7.33
C LYS A 80 -0.09 -11.71 -7.02
N PHE A 81 -0.06 -11.23 -5.78
CA PHE A 81 0.95 -10.27 -5.32
C PHE A 81 2.35 -10.89 -5.32
N VAL A 82 2.54 -12.06 -4.70
CA VAL A 82 3.82 -12.79 -4.68
C VAL A 82 4.28 -13.20 -6.08
N GLU A 83 3.35 -13.65 -6.94
CA GLU A 83 3.65 -13.95 -8.34
C GLU A 83 4.15 -12.71 -9.09
N GLY A 84 3.52 -11.55 -8.86
CA GLY A 84 3.99 -10.28 -9.44
C GLY A 84 5.42 -9.95 -9.01
N LEU A 85 5.75 -10.16 -7.74
CA LEU A 85 7.08 -9.87 -7.19
C LEU A 85 8.20 -10.73 -7.77
N SER A 86 7.91 -12.01 -8.05
CA SER A 86 8.90 -12.91 -8.63
C SER A 86 9.37 -12.42 -10.01
N THR A 87 8.53 -11.70 -10.76
CA THR A 87 8.91 -11.09 -12.05
C THR A 87 9.96 -9.97 -11.92
N PHE A 88 10.21 -9.47 -10.71
CA PHE A 88 11.26 -8.50 -10.37
C PHE A 88 12.41 -9.11 -9.58
N GLY A 89 12.45 -10.45 -9.47
CA GLY A 89 13.48 -11.16 -8.70
C GLY A 89 13.34 -10.97 -7.18
N ILE A 90 12.14 -10.65 -6.69
CA ILE A 90 11.82 -10.58 -5.26
C ILE A 90 11.13 -11.91 -4.88
N THR A 91 11.83 -12.79 -4.18
CA THR A 91 11.37 -14.15 -3.87
C THR A 91 11.35 -14.45 -2.37
N ASP A 92 12.13 -13.74 -1.57
CA ASP A 92 12.13 -13.81 -0.11
C ASP A 92 11.82 -12.43 0.44
N PHE A 93 10.60 -12.22 0.91
CA PHE A 93 10.13 -10.89 1.33
C PHE A 93 10.99 -10.29 2.46
N SER A 94 11.34 -11.14 3.44
CA SER A 94 12.17 -10.74 4.58
C SER A 94 13.54 -10.27 4.12
N LYS A 95 14.16 -11.00 3.18
CA LYS A 95 15.50 -10.67 2.67
C LYS A 95 15.52 -9.59 1.60
N ASP A 96 14.56 -9.59 0.68
CA ASP A 96 14.59 -8.74 -0.50
C ASP A 96 13.92 -7.38 -0.26
N VAL A 97 12.92 -7.32 0.62
CA VAL A 97 12.20 -6.09 0.93
C VAL A 97 12.73 -5.48 2.23
N TRP A 98 12.77 -6.24 3.32
CA TRP A 98 12.99 -5.69 4.66
C TRP A 98 14.46 -5.63 5.12
N LYS A 99 15.31 -6.56 4.68
CA LYS A 99 16.73 -6.66 5.11
C LYS A 99 17.59 -5.45 4.73
N GLY A 100 17.09 -4.58 3.85
CA GLY A 100 17.78 -3.42 3.31
C GLY A 100 17.51 -2.09 4.00
N PHE A 101 17.02 -2.02 5.25
CA PHE A 101 17.01 -0.70 5.92
C PHE A 101 18.40 -0.03 5.95
N SER A 102 19.49 -0.80 5.73
CA SER A 102 20.84 -0.31 5.49
C SER A 102 21.07 0.38 4.14
N ASP A 103 20.37 0.01 3.05
CA ASP A 103 20.45 0.68 1.73
C ASP A 103 19.31 1.69 1.49
N PHE A 104 18.47 1.91 2.51
CA PHE A 104 17.31 2.81 2.43
C PHE A 104 17.71 4.22 2.00
N ASP A 105 18.72 4.79 2.65
CA ASP A 105 19.11 6.19 2.42
C ASP A 105 19.88 6.40 1.11
N THR A 106 20.51 5.37 0.56
CA THR A 106 21.35 5.45 -0.66
C THR A 106 20.61 4.99 -1.92
N THR A 107 19.95 3.83 -1.87
CA THR A 107 19.31 3.21 -3.04
C THR A 107 17.84 3.59 -3.16
N LEU A 108 17.09 3.53 -2.05
CA LEU A 108 15.64 3.67 -2.07
C LEU A 108 15.17 5.12 -1.96
N ARG A 109 15.89 5.98 -1.22
CA ARG A 109 15.53 7.40 -1.02
C ARG A 109 15.18 8.13 -2.32
N PRO A 110 15.97 8.05 -3.42
CA PRO A 110 15.64 8.73 -4.68
C PRO A 110 14.33 8.24 -5.31
N LEU A 111 13.99 6.96 -5.11
CA LEU A 111 12.79 6.33 -5.70
C LEU A 111 11.51 6.74 -5.00
N PHE A 112 11.59 7.34 -3.80
CA PHE A 112 10.40 7.89 -3.13
C PHE A 112 9.90 9.20 -3.74
N SER A 113 10.65 9.82 -4.66
CA SER A 113 10.22 11.03 -5.39
C SER A 113 8.90 10.83 -6.18
N SER A 114 8.54 9.58 -6.50
CA SER A 114 7.25 9.21 -7.09
C SER A 114 6.07 9.27 -6.12
N TYR A 115 6.30 9.61 -4.85
CA TYR A 115 5.27 9.70 -3.81
C TYR A 115 5.33 11.04 -3.08
N SER A 116 4.37 11.29 -2.20
CA SER A 116 4.37 12.52 -1.40
C SER A 116 3.84 12.32 0.01
N VAL A 117 4.38 13.15 0.91
CA VAL A 117 3.86 13.27 2.27
C VAL A 117 2.49 13.91 2.19
N CYS A 118 1.50 13.23 2.76
CA CYS A 118 0.13 13.70 2.82
C CYS A 118 -0.42 13.54 4.24
N GLY A 119 -1.50 14.27 4.53
CA GLY A 119 -2.26 14.15 5.75
C GLY A 119 -3.25 12.98 5.69
N THR A 120 -4.30 13.09 6.50
CA THR A 120 -5.42 12.15 6.47
C THR A 120 -6.69 12.86 6.04
N HIS A 121 -7.48 12.21 5.19
CA HIS A 121 -8.82 12.68 4.83
C HIS A 121 -9.84 11.74 5.44
N LYS A 122 -10.76 12.27 6.27
CA LYS A 122 -11.74 11.48 7.03
C LYS A 122 -11.08 10.32 7.79
N LYS A 123 -9.98 10.63 8.50
CA LYS A 123 -9.15 9.69 9.28
C LYS A 123 -8.42 8.60 8.45
N ARG A 124 -8.47 8.66 7.12
CA ARG A 124 -7.76 7.73 6.22
C ARG A 124 -6.52 8.40 5.64
N SER A 125 -5.41 7.68 5.61
CA SER A 125 -4.20 8.10 4.92
C SER A 125 -4.46 8.29 3.43
N ILE A 126 -3.80 9.30 2.86
CA ILE A 126 -3.84 9.59 1.43
C ILE A 126 -2.59 8.96 0.81
N PHE A 127 -2.81 7.99 -0.07
CA PHE A 127 -1.75 7.41 -0.89
C PHE A 127 -1.66 8.22 -2.16
N TRP A 128 -0.60 9.02 -2.26
CA TRP A 128 -0.38 9.97 -3.34
C TRP A 128 0.77 9.51 -4.23
N ILE A 129 0.49 9.33 -5.52
CA ILE A 129 1.48 9.00 -6.54
C ILE A 129 1.69 10.22 -7.42
N ASN A 130 2.93 10.66 -7.51
CA ASN A 130 3.38 11.68 -8.44
C ASN A 130 3.74 11.02 -9.77
N GLY A 131 3.17 11.54 -10.85
CA GLY A 131 3.73 11.37 -12.17
C GLY A 131 5.14 11.95 -12.16
N GLY A 132 6.09 11.20 -12.71
CA GLY A 132 7.48 11.61 -12.82
C GLY A 132 8.12 10.91 -14.00
N SER A 133 9.45 10.91 -14.01
CA SER A 133 10.21 10.14 -15.00
C SER A 133 9.86 8.66 -14.89
N PRO A 134 9.73 7.95 -16.02
CA PRO A 134 9.46 6.52 -16.00
C PRO A 134 10.59 5.76 -15.32
N VAL A 135 10.25 4.65 -14.65
CA VAL A 135 11.22 3.78 -13.98
C VAL A 135 12.00 3.02 -15.04
N THR A 136 13.33 3.18 -15.04
CA THR A 136 14.22 2.43 -15.94
C THR A 136 14.25 0.94 -15.57
N VAL A 137 14.55 0.07 -16.53
CA VAL A 137 14.53 -1.40 -16.34
C VAL A 137 15.46 -1.85 -15.20
N ASP A 138 16.63 -1.22 -15.08
CA ASP A 138 17.61 -1.50 -14.01
C ASP A 138 17.14 -1.08 -12.61
N LYS A 139 16.13 -0.21 -12.51
CA LYS A 139 15.57 0.30 -11.25
C LYS A 139 14.23 -0.32 -10.86
N GLU A 140 13.65 -1.19 -11.69
CA GLU A 140 12.33 -1.76 -11.42
C GLU A 140 12.24 -2.48 -10.08
N ARG A 141 13.24 -3.31 -9.75
CA ARG A 141 13.27 -4.07 -8.50
C ARG A 141 13.23 -3.14 -7.30
N ASP A 142 14.08 -2.11 -7.29
CA ASP A 142 14.14 -1.16 -6.19
C ASP A 142 12.91 -0.25 -6.13
N ALA A 143 12.32 0.10 -7.27
CA ALA A 143 11.08 0.85 -7.31
C ALA A 143 9.92 0.05 -6.71
N VAL A 144 9.84 -1.26 -6.99
CA VAL A 144 8.88 -2.18 -6.37
C VAL A 144 9.11 -2.28 -4.85
N ARG A 145 10.37 -2.39 -4.40
CA ARG A 145 10.70 -2.36 -2.95
C ARG A 145 10.23 -1.05 -2.29
N ALA A 146 10.55 0.10 -2.88
CA ALA A 146 10.11 1.40 -2.38
C ALA A 146 8.57 1.52 -2.35
N GLY A 147 7.89 1.03 -3.39
CA GLY A 147 6.42 1.00 -3.44
C GLY A 147 5.79 0.13 -2.36
N ILE A 148 6.36 -1.03 -2.04
CA ILE A 148 5.92 -1.87 -0.91
C ILE A 148 6.09 -1.13 0.42
N MET A 149 7.25 -0.49 0.61
CA MET A 149 7.54 0.26 1.84
C MET A 149 6.57 1.43 2.03
N TYR A 150 6.31 2.20 0.97
CA TYR A 150 5.33 3.30 1.03
C TYR A 150 3.90 2.77 1.25
N PHE A 151 3.49 1.70 0.55
CA PHE A 151 2.20 1.06 0.77
C PHE A 151 2.02 0.60 2.23
N THR A 152 3.03 -0.01 2.81
CA THR A 152 3.02 -0.47 4.21
C THR A 152 2.93 0.73 5.16
N ALA A 153 3.73 1.77 4.93
CA ALA A 153 3.68 3.01 5.71
C ALA A 153 2.28 3.65 5.68
N ILE A 154 1.63 3.71 4.52
CA ILE A 154 0.27 4.25 4.37
C ILE A 154 -0.75 3.51 5.24
N HIS A 155 -0.58 2.19 5.45
CA HIS A 155 -1.48 1.38 6.26
C HIS A 155 -0.99 1.19 7.70
N ALA A 156 0.02 1.96 8.12
CA ALA A 156 0.58 1.84 9.48
C ALA A 156 -0.41 2.22 10.60
N ASP A 157 -1.50 2.93 10.28
CA ASP A 157 -2.56 3.25 11.23
C ASP A 157 -3.78 2.33 11.06
N ALA A 158 -4.41 2.02 12.19
CA ALA A 158 -5.58 1.14 12.28
C ALA A 158 -6.75 1.55 11.37
N HIS A 159 -7.00 2.85 11.23
CA HIS A 159 -8.15 3.32 10.47
C HIS A 159 -7.92 3.14 8.97
N SER A 160 -6.74 3.49 8.46
CA SER A 160 -6.39 3.31 7.04
C SER A 160 -6.34 1.84 6.65
N LEU A 161 -5.85 0.99 7.56
CA LEU A 161 -5.87 -0.46 7.36
C LEU A 161 -7.29 -1.03 7.29
N ARG A 162 -8.14 -0.71 8.27
CA ARG A 162 -9.48 -1.28 8.37
C ARG A 162 -10.49 -0.66 7.43
N GLU A 163 -10.35 0.63 7.15
CA GLU A 163 -11.32 1.41 6.36
C GLU A 163 -10.79 1.82 4.99
N GLY A 164 -9.58 1.44 4.64
CA GLY A 164 -8.96 1.76 3.37
C GLY A 164 -8.45 3.19 3.28
N ILE A 165 -8.13 3.63 2.07
CA ILE A 165 -7.34 4.85 1.82
C ILE A 165 -8.03 5.77 0.81
N ALA A 166 -7.63 7.03 0.77
CA ALA A 166 -7.82 7.87 -0.42
C ALA A 166 -6.62 7.66 -1.35
N PHE A 167 -6.86 7.42 -2.63
CA PHE A 167 -5.80 7.17 -3.61
C PHE A 167 -5.80 8.28 -4.65
N VAL A 168 -4.66 8.95 -4.81
CA VAL A 168 -4.48 10.07 -5.75
C VAL A 168 -3.35 9.74 -6.71
N ILE A 169 -3.62 9.88 -8.01
CA ILE A 169 -2.62 9.76 -9.07
C ILE A 169 -2.54 11.12 -9.77
N ASP A 170 -1.43 11.81 -9.55
CA ASP A 170 -1.15 13.12 -10.10
C ASP A 170 -0.25 13.00 -11.34
N VAL A 171 -0.85 12.83 -12.52
CA VAL A 171 -0.07 12.67 -13.77
C VAL A 171 0.36 13.99 -14.39
N GLY A 172 0.18 15.13 -13.70
CA GLY A 172 0.50 16.46 -14.23
C GLY A 172 1.98 16.64 -14.56
N ASN A 173 2.85 15.91 -13.86
CA ASN A 173 4.30 15.96 -14.03
C ASN A 173 4.85 14.76 -14.82
N GLN A 174 3.97 13.90 -15.36
CA GLN A 174 4.40 12.71 -16.10
C GLN A 174 5.05 13.11 -17.43
N THR A 175 6.30 12.68 -17.65
CA THR A 175 6.95 12.84 -18.96
C THR A 175 6.28 11.90 -19.97
N GLY A 176 6.16 12.32 -21.24
CA GLY A 176 5.58 11.48 -22.29
C GLY A 176 6.47 10.30 -22.71
N GLU A 177 7.62 10.13 -22.06
CA GLU A 177 8.64 9.14 -22.35
C GLU A 177 8.16 7.72 -22.01
N ARG A 178 8.60 6.75 -22.81
CA ARG A 178 8.30 5.33 -22.63
C ARG A 178 9.60 4.55 -22.55
N ILE A 179 9.67 3.65 -21.57
CA ILE A 179 10.81 2.75 -21.34
C ILE A 179 10.49 1.34 -21.87
N GLY A 180 9.22 1.00 -22.06
CA GLY A 180 8.76 -0.29 -22.59
C GLY A 180 8.45 -1.35 -21.52
N ASN A 181 8.63 -1.02 -20.24
CA ASN A 181 8.29 -1.87 -19.09
C ASN A 181 6.95 -1.52 -18.42
N GLU A 182 6.18 -0.59 -18.98
CA GLU A 182 5.00 -0.01 -18.32
C GLU A 182 3.95 -1.08 -18.01
N LYS A 183 3.75 -2.04 -18.92
CA LYS A 183 2.83 -3.17 -18.72
C LYS A 183 3.23 -4.02 -17.52
N LYS A 184 4.53 -4.33 -17.39
CA LYS A 184 5.07 -5.12 -16.29
C LYS A 184 4.88 -4.40 -14.96
N MET A 185 5.28 -3.13 -14.90
CA MET A 185 5.10 -2.28 -13.71
C MET A 185 3.62 -2.12 -13.35
N GLN A 186 2.74 -1.90 -14.32
CA GLN A 186 1.30 -1.79 -14.11
C GLN A 186 0.70 -3.08 -13.53
N GLN A 187 1.10 -4.25 -14.05
CA GLN A 187 0.65 -5.55 -13.51
C GLN A 187 1.07 -5.71 -12.05
N MET A 188 2.29 -5.28 -11.70
CA MET A 188 2.75 -5.28 -10.32
C MET A 188 1.91 -4.36 -9.44
N TRP A 189 1.69 -3.10 -9.84
CA TRP A 189 0.89 -2.16 -9.04
C TRP A 189 -0.57 -2.61 -8.89
N GLN A 190 -1.14 -3.25 -9.90
CA GLN A 190 -2.47 -3.86 -9.80
C GLN A 190 -2.52 -5.10 -8.89
N SER A 191 -1.39 -5.74 -8.60
CA SER A 191 -1.31 -6.88 -7.70
C SER A 191 -1.41 -6.45 -6.23
N PHE A 192 -1.07 -5.20 -5.89
CA PHE A 192 -1.16 -4.69 -4.52
C PHE A 192 -2.55 -4.88 -3.90
N PRO A 193 -2.63 -5.32 -2.63
CA PRO A 193 -3.89 -5.52 -1.92
C PRO A 193 -4.46 -4.17 -1.43
N LEU A 194 -4.73 -3.24 -2.35
CA LEU A 194 -5.28 -1.93 -2.03
C LEU A 194 -6.77 -2.00 -1.69
N ARG A 195 -7.19 -1.12 -0.77
CA ARG A 195 -8.61 -0.85 -0.46
C ARG A 195 -8.92 0.64 -0.66
N PRO A 196 -8.85 1.17 -1.89
CA PRO A 196 -9.12 2.58 -2.12
C PRO A 196 -10.61 2.85 -1.93
N GLN A 197 -10.96 3.85 -1.12
CA GLN A 197 -12.33 4.34 -1.02
C GLN A 197 -12.65 5.37 -2.11
N ARG A 198 -11.60 6.04 -2.62
CA ARG A 198 -11.63 6.98 -3.73
C ARG A 198 -10.35 6.83 -4.55
N ILE A 199 -10.46 6.97 -5.86
CA ILE A 199 -9.34 7.01 -6.80
C ILE A 199 -9.47 8.29 -7.61
N LEU A 200 -8.67 9.29 -7.30
CA LEU A 200 -8.67 10.59 -7.97
C LEU A 200 -7.48 10.64 -8.94
N ILE A 201 -7.74 10.82 -10.22
CA ILE A 201 -6.71 10.93 -11.25
C ILE A 201 -6.71 12.36 -11.77
N SER A 202 -5.65 13.11 -11.46
CA SER A 202 -5.50 14.51 -11.84
C SER A 202 -4.36 14.71 -12.84
N GLY A 203 -4.39 15.81 -13.60
CA GLY A 203 -3.37 16.16 -14.59
C GLY A 203 -3.49 15.42 -15.94
N ALA A 204 -4.45 14.52 -16.12
CA ALA A 204 -4.70 13.89 -17.42
C ALA A 204 -5.37 14.91 -18.36
N GLY A 205 -4.74 15.26 -19.49
CA GLY A 205 -5.35 16.09 -20.53
C GLY A 205 -6.63 15.47 -21.12
N MET A 206 -7.47 16.27 -21.78
CA MET A 206 -8.80 15.84 -22.26
C MET A 206 -8.74 14.57 -23.14
N VAL A 207 -7.77 14.49 -24.06
CA VAL A 207 -7.57 13.31 -24.92
C VAL A 207 -7.18 12.08 -24.12
N LYS A 208 -6.26 12.22 -23.15
CA LYS A 208 -5.87 11.12 -22.23
C LYS A 208 -7.07 10.67 -21.39
N ARG A 209 -7.92 11.59 -20.92
CA ARG A 209 -9.15 11.25 -20.19
C ARG A 209 -10.12 10.45 -21.04
N ILE A 210 -10.35 10.83 -22.29
CA ILE A 210 -11.24 10.09 -23.20
C ILE A 210 -10.73 8.66 -23.39
N PHE A 211 -9.43 8.49 -23.64
CA PHE A 211 -8.82 7.18 -23.83
C PHE A 211 -8.89 6.32 -22.57
N ILE A 212 -8.53 6.87 -21.40
CA ILE A 212 -8.58 6.12 -20.14
C ILE A 212 -10.02 5.80 -19.75
N ASN A 213 -10.98 6.72 -19.95
CA ASN A 213 -12.40 6.45 -19.72
C ASN A 213 -12.92 5.35 -20.65
N GLY A 214 -12.49 5.32 -21.91
CA GLY A 214 -12.78 4.24 -22.84
C GLY A 214 -12.23 2.90 -22.35
N LEU A 215 -10.97 2.86 -21.91
CA LEU A 215 -10.34 1.67 -21.34
C LEU A 215 -10.99 1.22 -20.03
N VAL A 216 -11.38 2.13 -19.17
CA VAL A 216 -12.08 1.85 -17.91
C VAL A 216 -13.45 1.25 -18.19
N ARG A 217 -14.21 1.80 -19.16
CA ARG A 217 -15.50 1.23 -19.57
C ARG A 217 -15.36 -0.15 -20.20
N PHE A 218 -14.31 -0.38 -20.99
CA PHE A 218 -14.01 -1.71 -21.53
C PHE A 218 -13.60 -2.68 -20.43
N ALA A 219 -12.74 -2.25 -19.50
CA ALA A 219 -12.34 -3.03 -18.32
C ALA A 219 -13.51 -3.29 -17.35
N ALA A 220 -14.56 -2.47 -17.39
CA ALA A 220 -15.78 -2.64 -16.59
C ALA A 220 -16.55 -3.91 -16.92
N LEU A 221 -16.48 -4.36 -18.17
CA LEU A 221 -17.09 -5.61 -18.60
C LEU A 221 -16.42 -6.83 -17.93
N PHE A 222 -15.21 -6.65 -17.37
CA PHE A 222 -14.39 -7.73 -16.79
C PHE A 222 -13.94 -7.47 -15.35
N SER A 223 -14.25 -6.29 -14.77
CA SER A 223 -13.86 -5.88 -13.42
C SER A 223 -15.06 -5.74 -12.49
N LYS A 224 -14.84 -5.84 -11.17
CA LYS A 224 -15.88 -5.60 -10.15
C LYS A 224 -16.34 -4.12 -10.27
N ALA A 225 -17.57 -3.89 -10.74
CA ALA A 225 -18.16 -2.56 -11.01
C ALA A 225 -17.87 -1.50 -9.92
N LYS A 226 -17.88 -1.93 -8.66
CA LYS A 226 -17.57 -1.11 -7.48
C LYS A 226 -16.21 -0.40 -7.48
N VAL A 227 -15.19 -0.95 -8.14
CA VAL A 227 -13.86 -0.29 -8.24
C VAL A 227 -13.93 0.88 -9.20
N LEU A 228 -14.70 0.75 -10.28
CA LEU A 228 -14.77 1.77 -11.33
C LEU A 228 -15.59 2.97 -10.90
N GLU A 229 -16.63 2.76 -10.11
CA GLU A 229 -17.40 3.83 -9.45
C GLU A 229 -16.52 4.72 -8.56
N ARG A 230 -15.35 4.22 -8.12
CA ARG A 230 -14.41 4.97 -7.29
C ARG A 230 -13.40 5.79 -8.09
N ILE A 231 -13.27 5.55 -9.39
CA ILE A 231 -12.32 6.24 -10.27
C ILE A 231 -12.95 7.53 -10.79
N ARG A 232 -12.29 8.65 -10.52
CA ARG A 232 -12.70 9.97 -11.01
C ARG A 232 -11.53 10.69 -11.65
N PHE A 233 -11.73 11.18 -12.87
CA PHE A 233 -10.80 12.10 -13.53
C PHE A 233 -11.18 13.52 -13.15
N VAL A 234 -10.27 14.20 -12.46
CA VAL A 234 -10.55 15.47 -11.80
C VAL A 234 -9.45 16.49 -12.11
N THR A 235 -9.70 17.77 -11.88
CA THR A 235 -8.64 18.79 -11.85
C THR A 235 -7.89 18.72 -10.52
N MET A 236 -6.76 19.41 -10.41
CA MET A 236 -6.06 19.49 -9.11
C MET A 236 -6.87 20.31 -8.09
N ASP A 237 -7.59 21.34 -8.55
CA ASP A 237 -8.47 22.15 -7.69
C ASP A 237 -9.59 21.31 -7.09
N ASP A 238 -10.21 20.41 -7.88
CA ASP A 238 -11.19 19.44 -7.38
C ASP A 238 -10.60 18.53 -6.30
N VAL A 239 -9.35 18.08 -6.46
CA VAL A 239 -8.66 17.24 -5.45
C VAL A 239 -8.48 18.03 -4.15
N ILE A 240 -8.03 19.28 -4.25
CA ILE A 240 -7.80 20.16 -3.09
C ILE A 240 -9.11 20.48 -2.39
N GLN A 241 -10.16 20.82 -3.14
CA GLN A 241 -11.50 21.08 -2.60
C GLN A 241 -12.08 19.85 -1.89
N GLU A 242 -11.88 18.66 -2.46
CA GLU A 242 -12.42 17.42 -1.89
C GLU A 242 -11.66 16.94 -0.66
N LEU A 243 -10.33 16.97 -0.70
CA LEU A 243 -9.49 16.39 0.36
C LEU A 243 -9.21 17.38 1.49
N GLY A 244 -9.09 18.67 1.17
CA GLY A 244 -8.61 19.73 2.06
C GLY A 244 -7.20 20.19 1.70
N SER A 245 -6.97 21.50 1.66
CA SER A 245 -5.68 22.11 1.32
C SER A 245 -4.54 21.74 2.27
N GLU A 246 -4.87 21.41 3.51
CA GLU A 246 -3.95 21.13 4.60
C GLU A 246 -3.46 19.67 4.67
N VAL A 247 -4.07 18.80 3.85
CA VAL A 247 -3.74 17.36 3.81
C VAL A 247 -3.12 16.91 2.50
N VAL A 248 -3.16 17.74 1.45
CA VAL A 248 -2.43 17.50 0.19
C VAL A 248 -0.94 17.84 0.33
N PRO A 249 -0.07 17.45 -0.60
CA PRO A 249 1.35 17.83 -0.57
C PRO A 249 1.56 19.34 -0.69
N LYS A 250 2.63 19.87 -0.08
CA LYS A 250 2.98 21.30 -0.12
C LYS A 250 3.16 21.86 -1.53
N TYR A 251 3.68 21.07 -2.46
CA TYR A 251 3.86 21.52 -3.85
C TYR A 251 2.52 21.70 -4.61
N ARG A 252 1.41 21.21 -4.06
CA ARG A 252 0.05 21.43 -4.59
C ARG A 252 -0.75 22.48 -3.81
N SER A 253 -0.38 22.78 -2.57
CA SER A 253 -1.01 23.84 -1.78
C SER A 253 -0.02 24.39 -0.75
N GLU A 254 0.05 25.70 -0.58
CA GLU A 254 0.93 26.34 0.42
C GLU A 254 0.68 25.85 1.86
N LYS A 255 -0.56 25.44 2.16
CA LYS A 255 -0.97 24.88 3.46
C LYS A 255 -0.72 23.36 3.58
N GLY A 256 -0.27 22.74 2.50
CA GLY A 256 -0.11 21.30 2.38
C GLY A 256 0.99 20.74 3.28
N LYS A 257 1.03 19.41 3.37
CA LYS A 257 2.05 18.69 4.12
C LYS A 257 3.41 18.81 3.44
N ASP A 258 4.37 19.24 4.24
CA ASP A 258 5.79 19.27 3.90
C ASP A 258 6.51 18.11 4.56
N GLY A 259 7.67 17.77 4.02
CA GLY A 259 8.57 16.81 4.64
C GLY A 259 9.25 15.90 3.63
N ASP A 260 10.35 15.31 4.07
CA ASP A 260 11.03 14.26 3.32
C ASP A 260 10.21 12.97 3.38
N ILE A 261 9.83 12.47 2.21
CA ILE A 261 8.99 11.29 2.05
C ILE A 261 9.69 10.01 2.52
N ALA A 262 11.00 9.90 2.36
CA ALA A 262 11.74 8.74 2.79
C ALA A 262 11.80 8.69 4.34
N ASP A 263 12.04 9.82 4.98
CA ASP A 263 12.01 9.93 6.45
C ASP A 263 10.61 9.67 7.00
N TRP A 264 9.57 10.16 6.32
CA TRP A 264 8.17 9.88 6.66
C TRP A 264 7.85 8.37 6.57
N VAL A 265 8.28 7.70 5.49
CA VAL A 265 8.13 6.24 5.34
C VAL A 265 8.85 5.51 6.46
N LYS A 266 10.12 5.85 6.70
CA LYS A 266 10.96 5.22 7.73
C LYS A 266 10.34 5.35 9.11
N ALA A 267 9.82 6.52 9.46
CA ALA A 267 9.14 6.75 10.73
C ALA A 267 7.89 5.88 10.89
N ARG A 268 7.07 5.76 9.83
CA ARG A 268 5.83 4.96 9.88
C ARG A 268 6.06 3.46 9.85
N LEU A 269 7.12 2.99 9.20
CA LEU A 269 7.47 1.56 9.24
C LEU A 269 7.93 1.12 10.65
N LYS A 270 8.52 2.02 11.45
CA LYS A 270 8.92 1.70 12.84
C LYS A 270 7.73 1.42 13.76
N VAL A 271 6.60 2.09 13.56
CA VAL A 271 5.36 1.90 14.35
C VAL A 271 4.49 0.75 13.86
N PHE A 272 4.87 0.10 12.76
CA PHE A 272 4.18 -1.06 12.21
C PHE A 272 5.04 -2.32 12.38
N PRO A 273 5.30 -2.75 13.64
CA PRO A 273 6.09 -3.95 13.85
C PRO A 273 5.35 -5.11 13.17
N PRO A 274 6.09 -6.03 12.52
CA PRO A 274 5.47 -7.23 11.99
C PRO A 274 4.68 -7.91 13.11
N PRO A 275 3.44 -8.38 12.86
CA PRO A 275 2.77 -9.20 13.84
C PRO A 275 3.70 -10.36 14.16
N LYS A 276 4.07 -10.49 15.44
CA LYS A 276 4.85 -11.63 15.91
C LYS A 276 3.96 -12.86 15.73
N ILE A 277 4.19 -13.59 14.65
CA ILE A 277 3.62 -14.92 14.46
C ILE A 277 4.66 -15.86 15.06
N GLU A 278 4.57 -16.05 16.38
CA GLU A 278 5.25 -17.14 17.09
C GLU A 278 4.47 -18.45 16.90
#